data_AF-A0A949UPP5-F1
#
_entry.id   AF-A0A949UPP5-F1
#
_cell.length_a   1.000
_cell.length_b   1.000
_cell.length_c   1.000
_cell.angle_alpha   90.00
_cell.angle_beta   90.00
_cell.angle_gamma   90.00
#
_symmetry.space_group_name_H-M   'P 1'
#
loop_
_entity.id
_entity.type
_entity.pdbx_description
1 polymer ?
#
loop_
_entity_poly.entity_id
_entity_poly.type
_entity_poly.pdbx_seq_one_letter_code
_entity_poly.pdbx_strand_id
1 'polypeptide(L)'
;MQFQLTTTFIENIEQLIAKKDRNALKEVLHDIHFADIAELLEELKAEEAVYLIKSLESEITSEALMELDEDDREKILSRLSPKEIAKEIEEMDTDDAADVVAELDDHIQQKVIEKIEDEEHASDIAELLTYDEDTAGALMAKELVQVKETWTVAGCVREMRRQAENVTRVHSIYVTDKDGKLKGRLSLKDLLTASTKTHISEIYIPKVDYVTVATEDEEVARIMQKYDLEAIPVVDEEGVL
;
A
#
# COMPACT_ATOMS: atom_id res chain seq x y z
N MET A 1 -17.05 -12.81 17.43
CA MET A 1 -17.29 -14.11 16.76
C MET A 1 -16.55 -14.02 15.44
N GLN A 2 -15.82 -15.06 15.03
CA GLN A 2 -15.16 -15.07 13.73
C GLN A 2 -16.25 -15.03 12.66
N PHE A 3 -16.10 -14.16 11.66
CA PHE A 3 -17.00 -14.13 10.51
C PHE A 3 -16.99 -15.50 9.82
N GLN A 4 -18.12 -15.88 9.25
CA GLN A 4 -18.24 -17.11 8.48
C GLN A 4 -19.08 -16.80 7.25
N LEU A 5 -18.47 -16.98 6.08
CA LEU A 5 -19.15 -16.88 4.80
C LEU A 5 -20.08 -18.10 4.63
N THR A 6 -21.33 -17.95 5.06
CA THR A 6 -22.35 -19.00 4.95
C THR A 6 -23.15 -18.84 3.67
N THR A 7 -23.66 -19.94 3.11
CA THR A 7 -24.55 -19.90 1.93
C THR A 7 -25.75 -18.96 2.14
N THR A 8 -26.33 -18.96 3.34
CA THR A 8 -27.45 -18.06 3.69
C THR A 8 -27.03 -16.58 3.67
N PHE A 9 -25.78 -16.28 4.04
CA PHE A 9 -25.26 -14.92 3.97
C PHE A 9 -25.07 -14.49 2.50
N ILE A 10 -24.45 -15.34 1.67
CA ILE A 10 -24.27 -15.08 0.23
C ILE A 10 -25.62 -14.86 -0.44
N GLU A 11 -26.61 -15.74 -0.22
CA GLU A 11 -27.96 -15.61 -0.77
C GLU A 11 -28.63 -14.29 -0.34
N ASN A 12 -28.39 -13.83 0.89
CA ASN A 12 -28.89 -12.53 1.36
C ASN A 12 -28.22 -11.37 0.61
N ILE A 13 -26.90 -11.42 0.41
CA ILE A 13 -26.17 -10.42 -0.38
C ILE A 13 -26.68 -10.40 -1.84
N GLU A 14 -26.80 -11.55 -2.49
CA GLU A 14 -27.36 -11.65 -3.86
C GLU A 14 -28.75 -11.02 -3.96
N GLN A 15 -29.61 -11.22 -2.95
CA GLN A 15 -30.94 -10.60 -2.90
C GLN A 15 -30.87 -9.08 -2.75
N LEU A 16 -29.96 -8.55 -1.95
CA LEU A 16 -29.76 -7.11 -1.79
C LEU A 16 -29.22 -6.48 -3.08
N ILE A 17 -28.29 -7.16 -3.76
CA ILE A 17 -27.77 -6.79 -5.08
C ILE A 17 -28.90 -6.77 -6.12
N ALA A 18 -29.72 -7.81 -6.17
CA ALA A 18 -30.86 -7.90 -7.11
C ALA A 18 -31.90 -6.78 -6.89
N LYS A 19 -32.11 -6.36 -5.63
CA LYS A 19 -32.97 -5.22 -5.27
C LYS A 19 -32.30 -3.86 -5.47
N LYS A 20 -31.00 -3.84 -5.76
CA LYS A 20 -30.14 -2.64 -5.83
C LYS A 20 -30.16 -1.82 -4.53
N ASP A 21 -30.25 -2.50 -3.39
CA ASP A 21 -30.31 -1.85 -2.08
C ASP A 21 -28.90 -1.57 -1.53
N ARG A 22 -28.29 -0.49 -2.05
CA ARG A 22 -26.93 -0.08 -1.68
C ARG A 22 -26.77 0.22 -0.19
N ASN A 23 -27.79 0.81 0.43
CA ASN A 23 -27.72 1.18 1.84
C ASN A 23 -27.69 -0.07 2.72
N ALA A 24 -28.53 -1.06 2.42
CA ALA A 24 -28.50 -2.33 3.13
C ALA A 24 -27.19 -3.09 2.92
N LEU A 25 -26.61 -3.07 1.71
CA LEU A 25 -25.28 -3.67 1.46
C LEU A 25 -24.20 -3.01 2.31
N LYS A 26 -24.16 -1.67 2.34
CA LYS A 26 -23.22 -0.93 3.19
C LYS A 26 -23.41 -1.27 4.66
N GLU A 27 -24.64 -1.28 5.17
CA GLU A 27 -24.91 -1.58 6.58
C GLU A 27 -24.49 -3.01 6.96
N VAL A 28 -24.73 -3.99 6.07
CA VAL A 28 -24.39 -5.40 6.34
C VAL A 28 -22.88 -5.65 6.27
N LEU A 29 -22.17 -4.95 5.40
CA LEU A 29 -20.74 -5.17 5.14
C LEU A 29 -19.81 -4.22 5.88
N HIS A 30 -20.33 -3.18 6.56
CA HIS A 30 -19.54 -2.17 7.25
C HIS A 30 -18.53 -2.74 8.27
N ASP A 31 -18.92 -3.78 9.01
CA ASP A 31 -18.08 -4.38 10.06
C ASP A 31 -17.40 -5.69 9.59
N ILE A 32 -17.46 -5.98 8.29
CA ILE A 32 -16.85 -7.18 7.69
C ILE A 32 -15.44 -6.84 7.23
N HIS A 33 -14.49 -7.75 7.51
CA HIS A 33 -13.11 -7.54 7.13
C HIS A 33 -12.96 -7.62 5.60
N PHE A 34 -12.05 -6.85 5.00
CA PHE A 34 -11.85 -6.82 3.56
C PHE A 34 -11.50 -8.21 2.98
N ALA A 35 -10.69 -9.01 3.68
CA ALA A 35 -10.43 -10.41 3.31
C ALA A 35 -11.72 -11.27 3.23
N ASP A 36 -12.66 -11.08 4.15
CA ASP A 36 -13.96 -11.78 4.10
C ASP A 36 -14.85 -11.24 2.94
N ILE A 37 -14.65 -9.98 2.55
CA ILE A 37 -15.31 -9.38 1.38
C ILE A 37 -14.70 -9.93 0.09
N ALA A 38 -13.40 -10.18 0.04
CA ALA A 38 -12.74 -10.84 -1.08
C ALA A 38 -13.30 -12.25 -1.30
N GLU A 39 -13.38 -13.08 -0.24
CA GLU A 39 -14.03 -14.40 -0.31
C GLU A 39 -15.49 -14.30 -0.82
N LEU A 40 -16.23 -13.27 -0.40
CA LEU A 40 -17.58 -13.03 -0.91
C LEU A 40 -17.59 -12.67 -2.40
N LEU A 41 -16.63 -11.87 -2.87
CA LEU A 41 -16.53 -11.47 -4.28
C LEU A 41 -16.25 -12.67 -5.19
N GLU A 42 -15.43 -13.63 -4.74
CA GLU A 42 -15.15 -14.89 -5.46
C GLU A 42 -16.39 -15.76 -5.65
N GLU A 43 -17.28 -15.78 -4.66
CA GLU A 43 -18.53 -16.56 -4.70
C GLU A 43 -19.64 -15.90 -5.54
N LEU A 44 -19.51 -14.61 -5.85
CA LEU A 44 -20.48 -13.85 -6.64
C LEU A 44 -20.24 -13.99 -8.15
N LYS A 45 -21.30 -13.82 -8.96
CA LYS A 45 -21.09 -13.66 -10.41
C LYS A 45 -20.39 -12.34 -10.68
N ALA A 46 -19.64 -12.26 -11.77
CA ALA A 46 -18.87 -11.07 -12.13
C ALA A 46 -19.69 -9.77 -12.12
N GLU A 47 -20.94 -9.78 -12.61
CA GLU A 47 -21.82 -8.61 -12.58
C GLU A 47 -22.28 -8.22 -11.16
N GLU A 48 -22.42 -9.20 -10.27
CA GLU A 48 -22.80 -9.01 -8.87
C GLU A 48 -21.60 -8.47 -8.07
N ALA A 49 -20.41 -9.03 -8.28
CA ALA A 49 -19.14 -8.55 -7.70
C ALA A 49 -18.86 -7.09 -8.10
N VAL A 50 -18.96 -6.77 -9.39
CA VAL A 50 -18.79 -5.39 -9.89
C VAL A 50 -19.82 -4.45 -9.30
N TYR A 51 -21.07 -4.89 -9.14
CA TYR A 51 -22.09 -4.06 -8.49
C TYR A 51 -21.75 -3.82 -7.02
N LEU A 52 -21.21 -4.83 -6.32
CA LEU A 52 -20.81 -4.74 -4.93
C LEU A 52 -19.67 -3.73 -4.75
N ILE A 53 -18.60 -3.85 -5.53
CA ILE A 53 -17.47 -2.89 -5.55
C ILE A 53 -17.99 -1.46 -5.72
N LYS A 54 -18.86 -1.23 -6.73
CA LYS A 54 -19.45 0.11 -6.99
C LYS A 54 -20.43 0.61 -5.93
N SER A 55 -20.77 -0.22 -4.94
CA SER A 55 -21.75 0.11 -3.89
C SER A 55 -21.09 0.40 -2.55
N LEU A 56 -19.86 -0.07 -2.33
CA LEU A 56 -19.09 0.15 -1.11
C LEU A 56 -18.16 1.38 -1.25
N GLU A 57 -17.40 1.64 -0.18
CA GLU A 57 -16.41 2.73 -0.13
C GLU A 57 -15.06 2.18 -0.58
N SER A 58 -14.31 2.99 -1.34
CA SER A 58 -13.07 2.54 -2.00
C SER A 58 -12.00 2.15 -0.98
N GLU A 59 -11.95 2.80 0.19
CA GLU A 59 -11.11 2.38 1.33
C GLU A 59 -11.27 0.91 1.72
N ILE A 60 -12.45 0.30 1.49
CA ILE A 60 -12.70 -1.11 1.81
C ILE A 60 -12.48 -1.99 0.58
N THR A 61 -12.88 -1.50 -0.59
CA THR A 61 -12.84 -2.30 -1.83
C THR A 61 -11.45 -2.35 -2.44
N SER A 62 -10.57 -1.37 -2.20
CA SER A 62 -9.17 -1.43 -2.57
C SER A 62 -8.47 -2.61 -1.89
N GLU A 63 -8.55 -2.67 -0.57
CA GLU A 63 -8.03 -3.77 0.26
C GLU A 63 -8.63 -5.12 -0.13
N ALA A 64 -9.94 -5.18 -0.40
CA ALA A 64 -10.59 -6.42 -0.81
C ALA A 64 -10.15 -6.87 -2.21
N LEU A 65 -9.81 -5.95 -3.12
CA LEU A 65 -9.27 -6.30 -4.44
C LEU A 65 -7.85 -6.88 -4.35
N MET A 66 -7.04 -6.44 -3.37
CA MET A 66 -5.69 -6.97 -3.15
C MET A 66 -5.69 -8.41 -2.65
N GLU A 67 -6.67 -8.77 -1.84
CA GLU A 67 -6.81 -10.13 -1.31
C GLU A 67 -7.33 -11.15 -2.35
N LEU A 68 -7.82 -10.69 -3.51
CA LEU A 68 -8.27 -11.58 -4.58
C LEU A 68 -7.08 -12.21 -5.32
N ASP A 69 -7.29 -13.43 -5.80
CA ASP A 69 -6.43 -13.99 -6.83
C ASP A 69 -6.55 -13.18 -8.14
N GLU A 70 -5.44 -13.12 -8.90
CA GLU A 70 -5.32 -12.34 -10.15
C GLU A 70 -6.49 -12.61 -11.13
N ASP A 71 -6.86 -13.88 -11.32
CA ASP A 71 -7.97 -14.29 -12.21
C ASP A 71 -9.32 -13.65 -11.82
N ASP A 72 -9.61 -13.51 -10.53
CA ASP A 72 -10.87 -12.95 -10.04
C ASP A 72 -10.83 -11.42 -10.00
N ARG A 73 -9.69 -10.84 -9.64
CA ARG A 73 -9.44 -9.40 -9.77
C ARG A 73 -9.59 -8.94 -11.23
N GLU A 74 -8.98 -9.62 -12.19
CA GLU A 74 -9.08 -9.28 -13.62
C GLU A 74 -10.54 -9.29 -14.12
N LYS A 75 -11.34 -10.28 -13.68
CA LYS A 75 -12.77 -10.36 -14.03
C LYS A 75 -13.55 -9.13 -13.55
N ILE A 76 -13.18 -8.56 -12.42
CA ILE A 76 -13.81 -7.35 -11.88
C ILE A 76 -13.29 -6.11 -12.62
N LEU A 77 -11.97 -5.94 -12.69
CA LEU A 77 -11.33 -4.75 -13.26
C LEU A 77 -11.69 -4.55 -14.74
N SER A 78 -11.77 -5.64 -15.53
CA SER A 78 -12.17 -5.61 -16.94
C SER A 78 -13.60 -5.06 -17.19
N ARG A 79 -14.43 -4.96 -16.14
CA ARG A 79 -15.80 -4.42 -16.17
C ARG A 79 -15.92 -3.03 -15.55
N LEU A 80 -14.84 -2.50 -15.00
CA LEU A 80 -14.74 -1.15 -14.50
C LEU A 80 -14.26 -0.19 -15.59
N SER A 81 -14.67 1.06 -15.51
CA SER A 81 -14.08 2.12 -16.32
C SER A 81 -12.71 2.53 -15.74
N PRO A 82 -11.80 3.09 -16.55
CA PRO A 82 -10.50 3.56 -16.03
C PRO A 82 -10.61 4.55 -14.87
N LYS A 83 -11.70 5.34 -14.82
CA LYS A 83 -11.97 6.25 -13.71
C LYS A 83 -12.38 5.51 -12.43
N GLU A 84 -13.13 4.43 -12.56
CA GLU A 84 -13.51 3.61 -11.41
C GLU A 84 -12.30 2.87 -10.85
N ILE A 85 -11.44 2.33 -11.73
CA ILE A 85 -10.19 1.67 -11.32
C ILE A 85 -9.24 2.66 -10.62
N ALA A 86 -9.05 3.85 -11.20
CA ALA A 86 -8.20 4.89 -10.59
C ALA A 86 -8.67 5.27 -9.18
N LYS A 87 -9.99 5.28 -8.93
CA LYS A 87 -10.55 5.57 -7.60
C LYS A 87 -10.23 4.48 -6.57
N GLU A 88 -10.10 3.22 -6.99
CA GLU A 88 -9.67 2.15 -6.09
C GLU A 88 -8.16 2.22 -5.83
N ILE A 89 -7.37 2.50 -6.87
CA ILE A 89 -5.91 2.66 -6.78
C ILE A 89 -5.48 3.83 -5.90
N GLU A 90 -6.25 4.92 -5.89
CA GLU A 90 -6.00 6.07 -5.00
C GLU A 90 -6.03 5.71 -3.50
N GLU A 91 -6.69 4.61 -3.15
CA GLU A 91 -6.80 4.12 -1.76
C GLU A 91 -5.84 2.96 -1.48
N MET A 92 -4.96 2.61 -2.42
CA MET A 92 -3.94 1.55 -2.29
C MET A 92 -2.57 2.17 -2.00
N ASP A 93 -1.74 1.45 -1.26
CA ASP A 93 -0.30 1.75 -1.17
C ASP A 93 0.35 1.59 -2.56
N THR A 94 1.46 2.30 -2.82
CA THR A 94 2.02 2.43 -4.18
C THR A 94 2.47 1.12 -4.82
N ASP A 95 2.96 0.15 -4.04
CA ASP A 95 3.33 -1.19 -4.48
C ASP A 95 2.11 -2.00 -4.93
N ASP A 96 1.11 -2.09 -4.05
CA ASP A 96 -0.17 -2.76 -4.35
C ASP A 96 -0.84 -2.17 -5.59
N ALA A 97 -0.85 -0.83 -5.69
CA ALA A 97 -1.35 -0.11 -6.85
C ALA A 97 -0.57 -0.45 -8.14
N ALA A 98 0.76 -0.55 -8.06
CA ALA A 98 1.58 -0.90 -9.21
C ALA A 98 1.28 -2.33 -9.69
N ASP A 99 1.14 -3.29 -8.78
CA ASP A 99 0.78 -4.67 -9.11
C ASP A 99 -0.58 -4.73 -9.83
N VAL A 100 -1.60 -4.08 -9.27
CA VAL A 100 -2.94 -4.03 -9.87
C VAL A 100 -2.93 -3.36 -11.25
N VAL A 101 -2.12 -2.32 -11.44
CA VAL A 101 -2.00 -1.66 -12.75
C VAL A 101 -1.25 -2.56 -13.73
N ALA A 102 -0.23 -3.29 -13.31
CA ALA A 102 0.57 -4.16 -14.18
C ALA A 102 -0.28 -5.27 -14.85
N GLU A 103 -1.33 -5.73 -14.19
CA GLU A 103 -2.30 -6.71 -14.72
C GLU A 103 -3.16 -6.19 -15.88
N LEU A 104 -3.26 -4.87 -16.03
CA LEU A 104 -4.10 -4.26 -17.06
C LEU A 104 -3.37 -4.19 -18.41
N ASP A 105 -4.12 -4.20 -19.51
CA ASP A 105 -3.56 -3.89 -20.83
C ASP A 105 -2.89 -2.49 -20.84
N ASP A 106 -1.74 -2.33 -21.50
CA ASP A 106 -0.94 -1.08 -21.58
C ASP A 106 -1.78 0.19 -21.80
N HIS A 107 -2.77 0.11 -22.69
CA HIS A 107 -3.62 1.25 -23.04
C HIS A 107 -4.63 1.59 -21.94
N ILE A 108 -5.03 0.62 -21.12
CA ILE A 108 -5.84 0.85 -19.93
C ILE A 108 -4.96 1.39 -18.80
N GLN A 109 -3.76 0.84 -18.59
CA GLN A 109 -2.79 1.33 -17.61
C GLN A 109 -2.61 2.85 -17.72
N GLN A 110 -2.26 3.33 -18.92
CA GLN A 110 -2.05 4.75 -19.16
C GLN A 110 -3.29 5.59 -18.80
N LYS A 111 -4.49 5.10 -19.15
CA LYS A 111 -5.73 5.82 -18.87
C LYS A 111 -6.07 5.85 -17.39
N VAL A 112 -5.74 4.80 -16.65
CA VAL A 112 -5.94 4.71 -15.22
C VAL A 112 -5.01 5.69 -14.51
N ILE A 113 -3.72 5.67 -14.83
CA ILE A 113 -2.73 6.61 -14.27
C ILE A 113 -3.13 8.07 -14.57
N GLU A 114 -3.60 8.38 -15.79
CA GLU A 114 -4.12 9.71 -16.16
C GLU A 114 -5.43 10.11 -15.45
N LYS A 115 -6.03 9.22 -14.64
CA LYS A 115 -7.28 9.48 -13.91
C LYS A 115 -7.08 9.59 -12.40
N ILE A 116 -5.89 9.25 -11.89
CA ILE A 116 -5.51 9.45 -10.50
C ILE A 116 -5.40 10.96 -10.24
N GLU A 117 -6.05 11.43 -9.18
CA GLU A 117 -6.10 12.84 -8.79
C GLU A 117 -4.82 13.30 -8.07
N ASP A 118 -4.20 12.41 -7.30
CA ASP A 118 -2.90 12.65 -6.66
C ASP A 118 -1.75 12.46 -7.67
N GLU A 119 -1.16 13.58 -8.11
CA GLU A 119 -0.06 13.57 -9.06
C GLU A 119 1.22 12.92 -8.51
N GLU A 120 1.46 12.96 -7.20
CA GLU A 120 2.61 12.31 -6.56
C GLU A 120 2.41 10.79 -6.57
N HIS A 121 1.24 10.33 -6.12
CA HIS A 121 0.85 8.90 -6.15
C HIS A 121 0.93 8.31 -7.56
N ALA A 122 0.35 9.02 -8.55
CA ALA A 122 0.38 8.59 -9.95
C ALA A 122 1.81 8.51 -10.51
N SER A 123 2.69 9.43 -10.10
CA SER A 123 4.09 9.43 -10.50
C SER A 123 4.85 8.27 -9.86
N ASP A 124 4.60 7.99 -8.59
CA ASP A 124 5.24 6.91 -7.83
C ASP A 124 4.85 5.54 -8.39
N ILE A 125 3.56 5.29 -8.65
CA ILE A 125 3.09 4.07 -9.33
C ILE A 125 3.75 3.91 -10.70
N ALA A 126 3.79 5.00 -11.48
CA ALA A 126 4.41 4.96 -12.81
C ALA A 126 5.93 4.69 -12.75
N GLU A 127 6.62 5.12 -11.69
CA GLU A 127 8.02 4.78 -11.43
C GLU A 127 8.18 3.30 -11.09
N LEU A 128 7.34 2.77 -10.19
CA LEU A 128 7.41 1.38 -9.73
C LEU A 128 7.22 0.38 -10.89
N LEU A 129 6.29 0.69 -11.81
CA LEU A 129 6.06 -0.08 -13.04
C LEU A 129 7.28 -0.13 -14.00
N THR A 130 8.34 0.65 -13.76
CA THR A 130 9.57 0.61 -14.56
C THR A 130 10.61 -0.38 -14.06
N TYR A 131 10.47 -0.87 -12.82
CA TYR A 131 11.37 -1.86 -12.25
C TYR A 131 11.00 -3.27 -12.72
N ASP A 132 11.98 -4.17 -12.74
CA ASP A 132 11.76 -5.57 -13.10
C ASP A 132 11.00 -6.27 -11.96
N GLU A 133 9.98 -7.07 -12.30
CA GLU A 133 9.02 -7.74 -11.38
C GLU A 133 9.69 -8.45 -10.19
N ASP A 134 10.80 -9.17 -10.44
CA ASP A 134 11.51 -9.95 -9.41
C ASP A 134 12.56 -9.13 -8.62
N THR A 135 12.35 -7.81 -8.47
CA THR A 135 13.33 -6.92 -7.82
C THR A 135 12.75 -6.12 -6.66
N ALA A 136 13.64 -5.67 -5.76
CA ALA A 136 13.28 -4.80 -4.65
C ALA A 136 12.56 -3.53 -5.08
N GLY A 137 12.84 -3.02 -6.29
CA GLY A 137 12.16 -1.85 -6.83
C GLY A 137 10.70 -2.11 -7.21
N ALA A 138 10.37 -3.31 -7.69
CA ALA A 138 8.98 -3.68 -7.97
C ALA A 138 8.20 -3.99 -6.69
N LEU A 139 8.87 -4.52 -5.66
CA LEU A 139 8.25 -4.94 -4.39
C LEU A 139 8.16 -3.84 -3.32
N MET A 140 8.66 -2.63 -3.57
CA MET A 140 8.72 -1.59 -2.54
C MET A 140 7.55 -0.62 -2.60
N ALA A 141 7.00 -0.28 -1.44
CA ALA A 141 6.17 0.90 -1.27
C ALA A 141 7.02 2.18 -1.14
N LYS A 142 6.53 3.28 -1.71
CA LYS A 142 7.12 4.63 -1.61
C LYS A 142 6.69 5.34 -0.33
N GLU A 143 5.62 4.88 0.29
CA GLU A 143 5.12 5.32 1.59
C GLU A 143 6.07 4.93 2.71
N LEU A 144 6.88 5.88 3.20
CA LEU A 144 7.77 5.63 4.32
C LEU A 144 7.96 6.84 5.23
N VAL A 145 8.29 6.56 6.49
CA VAL A 145 8.67 7.62 7.43
C VAL A 145 10.16 7.89 7.34
N GLN A 146 10.51 9.05 6.79
CA GLN A 146 11.88 9.54 6.74
C GLN A 146 12.07 10.90 7.42
N VAL A 147 13.24 11.08 8.03
CA VAL A 147 13.57 12.30 8.76
C VAL A 147 14.97 12.77 8.43
N LYS A 148 15.20 14.09 8.54
CA LYS A 148 16.51 14.67 8.25
C LYS A 148 17.42 14.63 9.46
N GLU A 149 18.69 14.26 9.26
CA GLU A 149 19.70 14.22 10.34
C GLU A 149 19.87 15.56 11.07
N THR A 150 19.58 16.67 10.37
CA THR A 150 19.73 18.04 10.89
C THR A 150 18.60 18.45 11.84
N TRP A 151 17.49 17.73 11.89
CA TRP A 151 16.35 18.07 12.72
C TRP A 151 16.64 17.82 14.21
N THR A 152 15.90 18.54 15.06
CA THR A 152 15.83 18.19 16.49
C THR A 152 14.80 17.09 16.70
N VAL A 153 14.87 16.37 17.82
CA VAL A 153 13.86 15.37 18.21
C VAL A 153 12.44 15.94 18.18
N ALA A 154 12.24 17.18 18.64
CA ALA A 154 10.92 17.84 18.55
C ALA A 154 10.46 18.05 17.09
N GLY A 155 11.36 18.48 16.21
CA GLY A 155 11.06 18.67 14.79
C GLY A 155 10.75 17.34 14.09
N CYS A 156 11.56 16.33 14.38
CA CYS A 156 11.40 14.95 13.92
C CYS A 156 10.03 14.39 14.28
N VAL A 157 9.63 14.41 15.56
CA VAL A 157 8.33 13.87 16.00
C VAL A 157 7.16 14.62 15.36
N ARG A 158 7.28 15.94 15.18
CA ARG A 158 6.23 16.71 14.50
C ARG A 158 6.07 16.27 13.04
N GLU A 159 7.18 16.09 12.34
CA GLU A 159 7.14 15.69 10.94
C GLU A 159 6.70 14.24 10.77
N MET A 160 7.19 13.34 11.62
CA MET A 160 6.73 11.95 11.63
C MET A 160 5.22 11.85 11.84
N ARG A 161 4.62 12.69 12.69
CA ARG A 161 3.16 12.72 12.86
C ARG A 161 2.42 13.13 11.59
N ARG A 162 2.99 14.04 10.80
CA ARG A 162 2.41 14.46 9.53
C ARG A 162 2.52 13.36 8.48
N GLN A 163 3.69 12.72 8.37
CA GLN A 163 3.88 11.60 7.44
C GLN A 163 3.05 10.38 7.83
N ALA A 164 2.88 10.13 9.14
CA ALA A 164 2.11 9.00 9.64
C ALA A 164 0.60 9.07 9.35
N GLU A 165 0.09 10.19 8.85
CA GLU A 165 -1.29 10.29 8.35
C GLU A 165 -1.47 9.59 7.00
N ASN A 166 -0.38 9.39 6.25
CA ASN A 166 -0.36 8.84 4.89
C ASN A 166 0.41 7.50 4.81
N VAL A 167 0.61 6.80 5.94
CA VAL A 167 1.23 5.47 5.92
C VAL A 167 0.40 4.53 6.77
N THR A 168 0.09 3.36 6.22
CA THR A 168 -0.71 2.34 6.89
C THR A 168 -0.01 1.84 8.16
N ARG A 169 1.31 1.62 8.09
CA ARG A 169 2.11 1.14 9.22
C ARG A 169 3.54 1.67 9.21
N VAL A 170 3.98 2.21 10.35
CA VAL A 170 5.37 2.64 10.54
C VAL A 170 6.24 1.49 11.06
N HIS A 171 6.91 0.78 10.16
CA HIS A 171 7.84 -0.30 10.53
C HIS A 171 9.22 0.20 10.96
N SER A 172 9.72 1.25 10.31
CA SER A 172 11.03 1.83 10.58
C SER A 172 11.03 3.31 10.26
N ILE A 173 11.96 4.03 10.89
CA ILE A 173 12.15 5.47 10.68
C ILE A 173 13.56 5.64 10.12
N TYR A 174 13.64 6.01 8.85
CA TYR A 174 14.93 6.19 8.19
C TYR A 174 15.43 7.63 8.29
N VAL A 175 16.74 7.79 8.32
CA VAL A 175 17.40 9.08 8.43
C VAL A 175 18.12 9.37 7.14
N THR A 176 17.79 10.50 6.51
CA THR A 176 18.40 10.96 5.27
C THR A 176 19.14 12.28 5.45
N ASP A 177 20.09 12.57 4.55
CA ASP A 177 20.65 13.91 4.45
C ASP A 177 19.75 14.85 3.61
N LYS A 178 20.27 16.05 3.36
CA LYS A 178 19.60 17.07 2.54
C LYS A 178 19.36 16.65 1.09
N ASP A 179 20.13 15.69 0.58
CA ASP A 179 20.07 15.20 -0.80
C ASP A 179 19.27 13.89 -0.88
N GLY A 180 18.61 13.47 0.23
CA GLY A 180 17.79 12.25 0.28
C GLY A 180 18.58 10.98 0.55
N LYS A 181 19.90 11.05 0.72
CA LYS A 181 20.72 9.85 0.86
C LYS A 181 20.58 9.20 2.22
N LEU A 182 20.41 7.88 2.24
CA LEU A 182 20.28 7.09 3.47
C LEU A 182 21.54 7.24 4.35
N LYS A 183 21.34 7.62 5.62
CA LYS A 183 22.39 7.72 6.65
C LYS A 183 22.27 6.67 7.74
N GLY A 184 21.03 6.31 8.07
CA GLY A 184 20.77 5.33 9.11
C GLY A 184 19.30 5.24 9.46
N ARG A 185 19.01 4.80 10.69
CA ARG A 185 17.65 4.66 11.21
C ARG A 185 17.52 5.17 12.64
N LEU A 186 16.31 5.47 13.05
CA LEU A 186 16.00 5.82 14.43
C LEU A 186 15.31 4.68 15.15
N SER A 187 15.72 4.49 16.40
CA SER A 187 15.00 3.67 17.36
C SER A 187 13.94 4.53 18.07
N LEU A 188 12.72 4.01 18.18
CA LEU A 188 11.67 4.65 18.96
C LEU A 188 12.10 4.86 20.42
N LYS A 189 12.87 3.93 20.99
CA LYS A 189 13.43 4.06 22.35
C LYS A 189 14.35 5.27 22.47
N ASP A 190 15.22 5.50 21.48
CA ASP A 190 16.18 6.60 21.52
C ASP A 190 15.44 7.94 21.35
N LEU A 191 14.42 7.99 20.47
CA LEU A 191 13.53 9.14 20.34
C LEU A 191 12.78 9.48 21.64
N LEU A 192 12.29 8.47 22.37
CA LEU A 192 11.54 8.67 23.61
C LEU A 192 12.42 9.09 24.81
N THR A 193 13.69 8.72 24.78
CA THR A 193 14.62 8.98 25.90
C THR A 193 15.50 10.22 25.69
N ALA A 194 15.66 10.67 24.45
CA ALA A 194 16.43 11.86 24.12
C ALA A 194 15.71 13.16 24.51
N SER A 195 16.50 14.23 24.76
CA SER A 195 15.93 15.56 24.94
C SER A 195 15.32 16.06 23.63
N THR A 196 14.20 16.77 23.72
CA THR A 196 13.50 17.38 22.57
C THR A 196 14.37 18.33 21.73
N LYS A 197 15.47 18.83 22.29
CA LYS A 197 16.43 19.73 21.62
C LYS A 197 17.61 19.02 20.97
N THR A 198 17.82 17.74 21.27
CA THR A 198 18.92 16.93 20.70
C THR A 198 18.75 16.83 19.19
N HIS A 199 19.84 16.89 18.42
CA HIS A 199 19.77 16.65 16.99
C HIS A 199 19.67 15.15 16.66
N ILE A 200 18.96 14.81 15.58
CA ILE A 200 18.86 13.43 15.10
C ILE A 200 20.23 12.87 14.77
N SER A 201 21.13 13.70 14.23
CA SER A 201 22.54 13.37 13.96
C SER A 201 23.30 12.80 15.17
N GLU A 202 22.86 13.08 16.40
CA GLU A 202 23.50 12.62 17.63
C GLU A 202 22.96 11.26 18.13
N ILE A 203 21.80 10.83 17.62
CA ILE A 203 21.06 9.68 18.18
C ILE A 203 20.69 8.61 17.14
N TYR A 204 20.82 8.87 15.85
CA TYR A 204 20.52 7.86 14.84
C TYR A 204 21.55 6.72 14.88
N ILE A 205 21.11 5.53 14.47
CA ILE A 205 21.94 4.34 14.35
C ILE A 205 22.52 4.35 12.92
N PRO A 206 23.83 4.61 12.74
CA PRO A 206 24.45 4.59 11.42
C PRO A 206 24.61 3.15 10.91
N LYS A 207 24.83 3.01 9.59
CA LYS A 207 25.08 1.71 8.92
C LYS A 207 23.89 0.76 9.06
N VAL A 208 22.82 1.09 8.35
CA VAL A 208 21.64 0.25 8.19
C VAL A 208 21.87 -0.65 6.98
N ASP A 209 21.50 -1.93 7.11
CA ASP A 209 21.42 -2.83 5.96
C ASP A 209 20.36 -2.29 5.00
N TYR A 210 20.72 -2.16 3.73
CA TYR A 210 19.84 -1.68 2.67
C TYR A 210 20.04 -2.56 1.43
N VAL A 211 19.07 -2.51 0.53
CA VAL A 211 19.13 -3.14 -0.79
C VAL A 211 19.03 -2.06 -1.87
N THR A 212 19.48 -2.36 -3.08
CA THR A 212 19.26 -1.47 -4.22
C THR A 212 17.97 -1.82 -4.94
N VAL A 213 17.38 -0.88 -5.68
CA VAL A 213 16.19 -1.15 -6.52
C VAL A 213 16.33 -2.38 -7.42
N ALA A 214 17.55 -2.69 -7.89
CA ALA A 214 17.82 -3.86 -8.74
C ALA A 214 18.15 -5.16 -7.97
N THR A 215 17.97 -5.21 -6.64
CA THR A 215 18.26 -6.42 -5.86
C THR A 215 17.17 -7.45 -6.08
N GLU A 216 17.53 -8.68 -6.43
CA GLU A 216 16.58 -9.78 -6.59
C GLU A 216 15.81 -10.05 -5.28
N ASP A 217 14.51 -10.28 -5.41
CA ASP A 217 13.56 -10.56 -4.32
C ASP A 217 14.02 -11.69 -3.37
N GLU A 218 14.59 -12.78 -3.91
CA GLU A 218 15.13 -13.88 -3.12
C GLU A 218 16.27 -13.43 -2.19
N GLU A 219 17.10 -12.49 -2.65
CA GLU A 219 18.18 -11.93 -1.84
C GLU A 219 17.63 -10.95 -0.81
N VAL A 220 16.62 -10.14 -1.16
CA VAL A 220 15.89 -9.29 -0.20
C VAL A 220 15.35 -10.14 0.95
N ALA A 221 14.59 -11.20 0.62
CA ALA A 221 14.03 -12.11 1.61
C ALA A 221 15.11 -12.78 2.48
N ARG A 222 16.23 -13.19 1.87
CA ARG A 222 17.37 -13.78 2.59
C ARG A 222 17.99 -12.79 3.59
N ILE A 223 18.18 -11.53 3.21
CA ILE A 223 18.72 -10.49 4.10
C ILE A 223 17.75 -10.23 5.25
N MET A 224 16.47 -10.00 4.93
CA MET A 224 15.44 -9.74 5.95
C MET A 224 15.34 -10.89 6.96
N GLN A 225 15.32 -12.14 6.49
CA GLN A 225 15.28 -13.32 7.37
C GLN A 225 16.55 -13.46 8.23
N LYS A 226 17.73 -13.22 7.65
CA LYS A 226 19.01 -13.36 8.36
C LYS A 226 19.15 -12.36 9.51
N TYR A 227 18.64 -11.15 9.33
CA TYR A 227 18.77 -10.06 10.30
C TYR A 227 17.48 -9.77 11.08
N ASP A 228 16.44 -10.59 10.91
CA ASP A 228 15.15 -10.47 11.59
C ASP A 228 14.54 -9.07 11.40
N LEU A 229 14.52 -8.61 10.13
CA LEU A 229 14.03 -7.29 9.75
C LEU A 229 12.56 -7.36 9.36
N GLU A 230 11.74 -6.49 9.96
CA GLU A 230 10.35 -6.28 9.50
C GLU A 230 10.28 -5.45 8.22
N ALA A 231 11.28 -4.60 7.97
CA ALA A 231 11.39 -3.76 6.78
C ALA A 231 12.87 -3.50 6.47
N ILE A 232 13.19 -3.32 5.20
CA ILE A 232 14.53 -2.99 4.71
C ILE A 232 14.43 -1.79 3.76
N PRO A 233 15.26 -0.74 3.91
CA PRO A 233 15.23 0.39 3.00
C PRO A 233 15.82 -0.02 1.64
N VAL A 234 15.16 0.42 0.57
CA VAL A 234 15.64 0.31 -0.81
C VAL A 234 16.31 1.63 -1.19
N VAL A 235 17.39 1.60 -1.96
CA VAL A 235 18.04 2.82 -2.46
C VAL A 235 18.31 2.75 -3.95
N ASP A 236 18.37 3.90 -4.60
CA ASP A 236 18.79 4.02 -6.00
C ASP A 236 20.32 3.90 -6.17
N GLU A 237 20.80 4.02 -7.42
CA GLU A 237 22.23 3.97 -7.74
C GLU A 237 23.05 5.11 -7.10
N GLU A 238 22.43 6.24 -6.77
CA GLU A 238 23.05 7.38 -6.11
C GLU A 238 23.01 7.27 -4.57
N GLY A 239 22.35 6.25 -4.04
CA GLY A 239 22.13 6.00 -2.61
C GLY A 239 21.04 6.87 -2.00
N VAL A 240 20.14 7.40 -2.82
CA VAL A 240 18.90 8.06 -2.40
C VAL A 240 17.93 6.97 -1.94
N LEU A 241 17.33 7.19 -0.77
CA LEU A 241 16.28 6.33 -0.21
C LEU A 241 14.97 6.49 -0.98
#